data_AF-A0A8C5MEE8-F1
#
_entry.id   AF-A0A8C5MEE8-F1
#
_cell.length_a   1.000
_cell.length_b   1.000
_cell.length_c   1.000
_cell.angle_alpha   90.00
_cell.angle_beta   90.00
_cell.angle_gamma   90.00
#
_symmetry.space_group_name_H-M   'P 1'
#
loop_
_entity.id
_entity.type
_entity.pdbx_description
1 polymer ?
#
loop_
_entity_poly.entity_id
_entity_poly.type
_entity_poly.pdbx_seq_one_letter_code
_entity_poly.pdbx_strand_id
1 'polypeptide(L)'
;MTMAPKDIQSKESVPSQRPDNTAFTQQRLPAWQPLLSASIVLPFFFLAGFSFIAVGIGLFYSSNSIKECEFDYTGSQPGDRCGECLNVVFNATHPCNCNFTFNLTDVFQGPVFMYYELSNFFQNHFRYMASRDDTQLSGYLSNLKSPVNACYPYQYDEKNTPYAPCGAVANSMFNDVFKLSYYVNGNYTEVPLTGKGIAWWTDYNIKFSNPTEDNKTLTAVFEDTTQKPPQWAVPVWQLSDDATNNGFVNEDFIVWMRTAALPSFRKLYRRIESGNFTEGLPVGQYFLQIDYKYPVLSFNGRKKIVFSSVSWMGGKNPFLGIAYIVFGSLCVFFGILMLIVFLKTQGTTNDDM
;
A
#
# COMPACT_ATOMS: atom_id res chain seq x y z
N MET A 1 -37.16 93.56 0.70
CA MET A 1 -36.07 93.31 1.67
C MET A 1 -36.67 92.51 2.82
N THR A 2 -36.33 91.23 2.91
CA THR A 2 -35.87 90.52 4.13
C THR A 2 -35.88 89.02 3.86
N MET A 3 -34.74 88.40 4.16
CA MET A 3 -34.43 86.97 4.07
C MET A 3 -35.07 86.18 5.22
N ALA A 4 -35.29 84.88 5.02
CA ALA A 4 -35.19 83.87 6.09
C ALA A 4 -35.07 82.45 5.48
N PRO A 5 -34.49 81.48 6.20
CA PRO A 5 -33.40 80.64 5.70
C PRO A 5 -33.71 79.13 5.62
N LYS A 6 -32.76 78.41 5.01
CA LYS A 6 -32.66 76.94 4.85
C LYS A 6 -32.99 76.15 6.12
N ASP A 7 -33.93 75.22 5.99
CA ASP A 7 -34.15 74.16 6.97
C ASP A 7 -32.93 73.23 7.03
N ILE A 8 -32.33 73.22 8.21
CA ILE A 8 -31.30 72.29 8.65
C ILE A 8 -32.02 70.97 8.96
N GLN A 9 -31.85 69.95 8.11
CA GLN A 9 -32.13 68.57 8.52
C GLN A 9 -31.17 68.22 9.65
N SER A 10 -31.71 68.18 10.86
CA SER A 10 -31.04 67.75 12.07
C SER A 10 -30.49 66.32 11.89
N LYS A 11 -29.16 66.20 11.91
CA LYS A 11 -28.49 64.91 12.02
C LYS A 11 -28.68 64.45 13.47
N GLU A 12 -29.68 63.62 13.72
CA GLU A 12 -29.90 63.00 15.05
C GLU A 12 -28.59 62.37 15.54
N SER A 13 -28.19 62.71 16.76
CA SER A 13 -27.01 62.17 17.43
C SER A 13 -27.28 60.71 17.80
N VAL A 14 -26.69 59.78 17.05
CA VAL A 14 -26.75 58.33 17.33
C VAL A 14 -26.08 58.06 18.69
N PRO A 15 -26.72 57.34 19.62
CA PRO A 15 -26.15 57.06 20.94
C PRO A 15 -24.84 56.26 20.86
N SER A 16 -23.83 56.67 21.63
CA SER A 16 -22.45 56.14 21.63
C SER A 16 -22.30 54.65 21.96
N GLN A 17 -23.33 54.01 22.52
CA GLN A 17 -23.32 52.59 22.89
C GLN A 17 -24.23 51.73 21.98
N ARG A 18 -24.67 52.27 20.83
CA ARG A 18 -25.47 51.49 19.88
C ARG A 18 -24.57 50.44 19.22
N PRO A 19 -24.93 49.14 19.30
CA PRO A 19 -24.19 48.11 18.59
C PRO A 19 -24.21 48.36 17.09
N ASP A 20 -23.14 47.97 16.40
CA ASP A 20 -23.04 48.07 14.95
C ASP A 20 -24.22 47.35 14.30
N ASN A 21 -24.89 48.02 13.36
CA ASN A 21 -26.07 47.50 12.67
C ASN A 21 -25.68 46.86 11.32
N THR A 22 -24.71 45.94 11.34
CA THR A 22 -24.30 45.17 10.16
C THR A 22 -25.00 43.81 10.14
N ALA A 23 -25.16 43.20 8.97
CA ALA A 23 -25.78 41.87 8.83
C ALA A 23 -25.05 40.79 9.66
N PHE A 24 -23.73 40.92 9.82
CA PHE A 24 -22.93 40.03 10.66
C PHE A 24 -23.20 40.24 12.16
N THR A 25 -23.08 41.49 12.64
CA THR A 25 -23.25 41.81 14.08
C THR A 25 -24.69 41.64 14.57
N GLN A 26 -25.66 41.71 13.66
CA GLN A 26 -27.09 41.50 13.95
C GLN A 26 -27.57 40.07 13.65
N GLN A 27 -26.67 39.16 13.24
CA GLN A 27 -26.98 37.75 12.91
C GLN A 27 -28.06 37.59 11.83
N ARG A 28 -28.05 38.46 10.81
CA ARG A 28 -28.99 38.45 9.66
C ARG A 28 -28.28 38.18 8.35
N LEU A 29 -27.18 37.42 8.38
CA LEU A 29 -26.53 36.97 7.16
C LEU A 29 -27.51 36.11 6.35
N PRO A 30 -27.51 36.24 5.00
CA PRO A 30 -28.28 35.34 4.16
C PRO A 30 -27.77 33.91 4.40
N ALA A 31 -28.65 33.04 4.87
CA ALA A 31 -28.34 31.65 5.18
C ALA A 31 -29.29 30.75 4.41
N TRP A 32 -28.76 29.63 3.89
CA TRP A 32 -29.59 28.55 3.38
C TRP A 32 -30.01 27.65 4.55
N GLN A 33 -31.32 27.51 4.76
CA GLN A 33 -31.90 26.71 5.83
C GLN A 33 -32.68 25.54 5.21
N PRO A 34 -32.01 24.44 4.81
CA PRO A 34 -32.69 23.31 4.22
C PRO A 34 -33.59 22.64 5.26
N LEU A 35 -34.90 22.68 5.02
CA LEU A 35 -35.87 21.91 5.78
C LEU A 35 -35.91 20.49 5.19
N LEU A 36 -35.40 19.53 5.94
CA LEU A 36 -35.38 18.12 5.56
C LEU A 36 -36.78 17.52 5.68
N SER A 37 -37.63 17.76 4.68
CA SER A 37 -38.94 17.13 4.56
C SER A 37 -38.86 15.75 3.92
N ALA A 38 -39.83 14.88 4.23
CA ALA A 38 -39.89 13.54 3.65
C ALA A 38 -39.91 13.56 2.12
N SER A 39 -40.61 14.53 1.50
CA SER A 39 -40.68 14.69 0.04
C SER A 39 -39.33 14.98 -0.61
N ILE A 40 -38.40 15.59 0.12
CA ILE A 40 -37.03 15.86 -0.36
C ILE A 40 -36.15 14.65 -0.08
N VAL A 41 -36.20 14.11 1.15
CA VAL A 41 -35.30 13.07 1.64
C VAL A 41 -35.55 11.70 0.97
N LEU A 42 -36.82 11.33 0.72
CA LEU A 42 -37.18 10.03 0.14
C LEU A 42 -36.54 9.77 -1.24
N PRO A 43 -36.63 10.69 -2.24
CA PRO A 43 -35.93 10.54 -3.51
C PRO A 43 -34.42 10.35 -3.35
N PHE A 44 -33.78 11.07 -2.41
CA PHE A 44 -32.34 10.92 -2.17
C PHE A 44 -31.98 9.54 -1.65
N PHE A 45 -32.76 8.97 -0.73
CA PHE A 45 -32.51 7.62 -0.21
C PHE A 45 -32.61 6.55 -1.31
N PHE A 46 -33.63 6.61 -2.16
CA PHE A 46 -33.78 5.67 -3.27
C PHE A 46 -32.69 5.86 -4.33
N LEU A 47 -32.40 7.11 -4.73
CA LEU A 47 -31.37 7.41 -5.71
C LEU A 47 -30.00 6.94 -5.24
N ALA A 48 -29.62 7.27 -4.00
CA ALA A 48 -28.37 6.82 -3.40
C ALA A 48 -28.33 5.29 -3.26
N GLY A 49 -29.42 4.68 -2.79
CA GLY A 49 -29.53 3.24 -2.61
C GLY A 49 -29.33 2.45 -3.91
N PHE A 50 -30.08 2.78 -4.96
CA PHE A 50 -29.94 2.11 -6.26
C PHE A 50 -28.58 2.37 -6.90
N SER A 51 -28.05 3.59 -6.77
CA SER A 51 -26.70 3.92 -7.28
C SER A 51 -25.62 3.11 -6.59
N PHE A 52 -25.69 2.99 -5.26
CA PHE A 52 -24.72 2.20 -4.48
C PHE A 52 -24.82 0.71 -4.76
N ILE A 53 -26.02 0.16 -4.95
CA ILE A 53 -26.19 -1.24 -5.35
C ILE A 53 -25.58 -1.47 -6.74
N ALA A 54 -25.86 -0.60 -7.71
CA ALA A 54 -25.34 -0.74 -9.07
C ALA A 54 -23.80 -0.67 -9.10
N VAL A 55 -23.21 0.32 -8.42
CA VAL A 55 -21.76 0.43 -8.25
C VAL A 55 -21.22 -0.82 -7.52
N GLY A 56 -21.82 -1.20 -6.40
CA GLY A 56 -21.38 -2.34 -5.59
C GLY A 56 -21.35 -3.66 -6.35
N ILE A 57 -22.35 -3.94 -7.20
CA ILE A 57 -22.36 -5.11 -8.09
C ILE A 57 -21.19 -5.04 -9.07
N GLY A 58 -20.95 -3.89 -9.69
CA GLY A 58 -19.83 -3.69 -10.62
C GLY A 58 -18.46 -3.92 -9.94
N LEU A 59 -18.25 -3.35 -8.75
CA LEU A 59 -17.02 -3.52 -7.98
C LEU A 59 -16.84 -4.99 -7.53
N PHE A 60 -17.92 -5.64 -7.08
CA PHE A 60 -17.89 -7.04 -6.66
C PHE A 60 -17.53 -7.97 -7.83
N TYR A 61 -18.13 -7.75 -9.00
CA TYR A 61 -17.82 -8.51 -10.21
C TYR A 61 -16.37 -8.29 -10.66
N SER A 62 -15.92 -7.03 -10.75
CA SER A 62 -14.54 -6.69 -11.13
C SER A 62 -13.50 -7.28 -10.19
N SER A 63 -13.84 -7.44 -8.92
CA SER A 63 -12.94 -8.02 -7.92
C SER A 63 -12.89 -9.55 -8.02
N ASN A 64 -14.02 -10.20 -8.28
CA ASN A 64 -14.10 -11.65 -8.39
C ASN A 64 -13.61 -12.21 -9.73
N SER A 65 -13.56 -11.39 -10.78
CA SER A 65 -12.94 -11.78 -12.05
C SER A 65 -11.42 -11.91 -11.97
N ILE A 66 -10.79 -11.31 -10.95
CA ILE A 66 -9.35 -11.40 -10.70
C ILE A 66 -8.99 -12.84 -10.31
N LYS A 67 -7.99 -13.38 -10.99
CA LYS A 67 -7.41 -14.69 -10.72
C LYS A 67 -6.22 -14.50 -9.79
N GLU A 68 -6.23 -15.26 -8.70
CA GLU A 68 -5.17 -15.25 -7.69
C GLU A 68 -4.88 -16.70 -7.29
N CYS A 69 -3.60 -17.05 -7.20
CA CYS A 69 -3.15 -18.30 -6.60
C CYS A 69 -2.08 -18.04 -5.55
N GLU A 70 -2.16 -18.76 -4.44
CA GLU A 70 -1.27 -18.63 -3.29
C GLU A 70 -0.62 -19.99 -2.97
N PHE A 71 0.68 -19.98 -2.71
CA PHE A 71 1.41 -21.16 -2.26
C PHE A 71 2.15 -20.84 -0.97
N ASP A 72 1.73 -21.47 0.13
CA ASP A 72 2.49 -21.46 1.37
C ASP A 72 3.74 -22.33 1.20
N TYR A 73 4.90 -21.74 1.49
CA TYR A 73 6.21 -22.38 1.42
C TYR A 73 6.98 -22.22 2.74
N THR A 74 6.28 -21.92 3.84
CA THR A 74 6.87 -21.74 5.18
C THR A 74 7.58 -23.00 5.68
N GLY A 75 7.05 -24.18 5.31
CA GLY A 75 7.53 -25.47 5.80
C GLY A 75 7.37 -25.59 7.30
N SER A 76 6.18 -25.43 7.87
CA SER A 76 5.99 -25.45 9.33
C SER A 76 5.99 -26.86 9.94
N GLN A 77 5.62 -27.87 9.15
CA GLN A 77 5.56 -29.27 9.57
C GLN A 77 6.31 -30.20 8.59
N PRO A 78 6.78 -31.37 9.05
CA PRO A 78 7.32 -32.40 8.16
C PRO A 78 6.26 -32.84 7.15
N GLY A 79 6.54 -32.69 5.85
CA GLY A 79 5.61 -32.97 4.75
C GLY A 79 5.03 -31.71 4.09
N ASP A 80 5.18 -30.53 4.69
CA ASP A 80 4.87 -29.27 4.04
C ASP A 80 5.86 -28.95 2.92
N ARG A 81 5.45 -28.06 2.00
CA ARG A 81 6.37 -27.45 1.04
C ARG A 81 7.52 -26.78 1.80
N CYS A 82 8.74 -27.10 1.41
CA CYS A 82 9.96 -26.62 2.05
C CYS A 82 10.14 -27.05 3.53
N GLY A 83 9.43 -28.09 3.99
CA GLY A 83 9.62 -28.63 5.34
C GLY A 83 11.06 -29.14 5.60
N GLU A 84 11.80 -29.51 4.56
CA GLU A 84 13.22 -29.88 4.68
C GLU A 84 14.10 -28.72 5.14
N CYS A 85 13.69 -27.48 4.87
CA CYS A 85 14.40 -26.28 5.31
C CYS A 85 14.15 -25.92 6.78
N LEU A 86 13.29 -26.66 7.50
CA LEU A 86 13.02 -26.48 8.93
C LEU A 86 14.28 -26.48 9.78
N ASN A 87 15.17 -27.45 9.56
CA ASN A 87 16.33 -27.71 10.42
C ASN A 87 17.60 -26.99 9.95
N VAL A 88 17.66 -26.57 8.69
CA VAL A 88 18.87 -26.00 8.08
C VAL A 88 19.06 -24.54 8.46
N VAL A 89 17.96 -23.77 8.55
CA VAL A 89 18.03 -22.32 8.84
C VAL A 89 18.45 -22.04 10.29
N PHE A 90 18.18 -22.94 11.23
CA PHE A 90 18.61 -22.79 12.63
C PHE A 90 20.10 -23.09 12.86
N ASN A 91 20.75 -23.85 11.96
CA ASN A 91 22.16 -24.25 12.10
C ASN A 91 23.12 -23.50 11.16
N ALA A 92 22.64 -22.43 10.50
CA ALA A 92 23.40 -21.33 9.87
C ALA A 92 24.59 -21.69 8.96
N THR A 93 24.66 -22.90 8.41
CA THR A 93 25.86 -23.34 7.67
C THR A 93 25.63 -23.61 6.19
N HIS A 94 24.38 -23.73 5.71
CA HIS A 94 24.12 -24.02 4.29
C HIS A 94 22.87 -23.31 3.75
N PRO A 95 22.91 -22.78 2.51
CA PRO A 95 21.71 -22.30 1.83
C PRO A 95 20.75 -23.49 1.61
N CYS A 96 19.48 -23.32 2.00
CA CYS A 96 18.47 -24.34 1.73
C CYS A 96 17.73 -24.00 0.44
N ASN A 97 17.78 -24.92 -0.53
CA ASN A 97 17.03 -24.76 -1.77
C ASN A 97 15.79 -25.64 -1.70
N CYS A 98 14.63 -25.00 -1.73
CA CYS A 98 13.35 -25.69 -1.81
C CYS A 98 12.83 -25.63 -3.23
N ASN A 99 12.24 -26.71 -3.71
CA ASN A 99 11.54 -26.71 -4.99
C ASN A 99 10.21 -27.44 -4.89
N PHE A 100 9.25 -27.01 -5.70
CA PHE A 100 8.01 -27.74 -5.88
C PHE A 100 7.37 -27.41 -7.22
N THR A 101 6.59 -28.37 -7.73
CA THR A 101 5.76 -28.17 -8.92
C THR A 101 4.34 -27.81 -8.53
N PHE A 102 3.69 -26.96 -9.33
CA PHE A 102 2.26 -26.67 -9.21
C PHE A 102 1.62 -26.59 -10.60
N ASN A 103 0.31 -26.71 -10.67
CA ASN A 103 -0.46 -26.62 -11.91
C ASN A 103 -1.42 -25.43 -11.82
N LEU A 104 -1.40 -24.56 -12.84
CA LEU A 104 -2.39 -23.49 -12.97
C LEU A 104 -3.59 -24.03 -13.76
N THR A 105 -4.78 -24.00 -13.18
CA THR A 105 -6.01 -24.50 -13.80
C THR A 105 -6.67 -23.49 -14.73
N ASP A 106 -6.49 -22.20 -14.44
CA ASP A 106 -7.05 -21.08 -15.20
C ASP A 106 -5.92 -20.28 -15.85
N VAL A 107 -6.21 -19.68 -17.01
CA VAL A 107 -5.32 -18.70 -17.63
C VAL A 107 -5.32 -17.42 -16.79
N PHE A 108 -4.14 -16.93 -16.43
CA PHE A 108 -3.99 -15.61 -15.82
C PHE A 108 -3.76 -14.60 -16.95
N GLN A 109 -4.74 -13.74 -17.20
CA GLN A 109 -4.58 -12.66 -18.18
C GLN A 109 -3.56 -11.64 -17.69
N GLY A 110 -2.62 -11.29 -18.56
CA GLY A 110 -1.53 -10.37 -18.28
C GLY A 110 -1.98 -8.90 -18.15
N PRO A 111 -1.17 -8.05 -17.50
CA PRO A 111 0.08 -8.38 -16.81
C PRO A 111 -0.13 -9.14 -15.50
N VAL A 112 0.72 -10.13 -15.23
CA VAL A 112 0.68 -10.94 -13.99
C VAL A 112 1.75 -10.47 -13.02
N PHE A 113 1.38 -10.34 -11.74
CA PHE A 113 2.26 -9.87 -10.68
C PHE A 113 2.55 -10.99 -9.70
N MET A 114 3.83 -11.13 -9.35
CA MET A 114 4.31 -12.07 -8.35
C MET A 114 4.62 -11.31 -7.06
N TYR A 115 3.98 -11.70 -5.97
CA TYR A 115 4.17 -11.13 -4.64
C TYR A 115 4.72 -12.19 -3.68
N TYR A 116 5.46 -11.74 -2.68
CA TYR A 116 5.64 -12.51 -1.45
C TYR A 116 4.71 -11.95 -0.37
N GLU A 117 4.08 -12.84 0.38
CA GLU A 117 3.27 -12.53 1.56
C GLU A 117 4.03 -12.95 2.81
N LEU A 118 4.15 -12.03 3.77
CA LEU A 118 4.62 -12.33 5.11
C LEU A 118 3.47 -12.16 6.08
N SER A 119 3.28 -13.11 6.99
CA SER A 119 2.33 -13.02 8.08
C SER A 119 3.03 -12.95 9.43
N ASN A 120 2.35 -12.35 10.40
CA ASN A 120 2.85 -12.14 11.77
C ASN A 120 4.17 -11.34 11.82
N PHE A 121 4.35 -10.40 10.88
CA PHE A 121 5.51 -9.51 10.83
C PHE A 121 5.06 -8.05 10.99
N PHE A 122 5.34 -7.45 12.14
CA PHE A 122 4.78 -6.15 12.54
C PHE A 122 5.60 -4.96 12.01
N GLN A 123 5.57 -4.68 10.70
CA GLN A 123 6.22 -3.49 10.13
C GLN A 123 5.65 -2.16 10.66
N ASN A 124 4.40 -2.19 11.14
CA ASN A 124 3.71 -1.03 11.70
C ASN A 124 4.07 -0.75 13.18
N HIS A 125 4.91 -1.56 13.80
CA HIS A 125 5.38 -1.28 15.15
C HIS A 125 6.18 0.03 15.16
N PHE A 126 5.81 0.99 16.02
CA PHE A 126 6.34 2.36 15.98
C PHE A 126 7.88 2.41 15.96
N ARG A 127 8.55 1.66 16.84
CA ARG A 127 10.03 1.62 16.90
C ARG A 127 10.65 1.01 15.63
N TYR A 128 9.96 0.06 14.99
CA TYR A 128 10.44 -0.53 13.75
C TYR A 128 10.31 0.47 12.61
N MET A 129 9.10 1.03 12.43
CA MET A 129 8.80 2.00 11.37
C MET A 129 9.69 3.26 11.45
N ALA A 130 9.95 3.75 12.66
CA ALA A 130 10.80 4.93 12.88
C ALA A 130 12.31 4.64 12.72
N SER A 131 12.73 3.37 12.72
CA SER A 131 14.15 2.99 12.67
C SER A 131 14.68 2.97 11.24
N ARG A 132 14.87 4.16 10.68
CA ARG A 132 15.50 4.45 9.37
C ARG A 132 15.98 5.90 9.31
N ASP A 133 16.89 6.20 8.40
CA ASP A 133 17.34 7.57 8.11
C ASP A 133 16.94 7.96 6.68
N ASP A 134 15.84 8.71 6.54
CA ASP A 134 15.35 9.13 5.22
C ASP A 134 16.37 10.03 4.48
N THR A 135 17.18 10.82 5.20
CA THR A 135 18.24 11.64 4.60
C THR A 135 19.44 10.82 4.15
N GLN A 136 19.79 9.73 4.85
CA GLN A 136 20.79 8.78 4.36
C GLN A 136 20.31 8.12 3.05
N LEU A 137 19.05 7.70 3.00
CA LEU A 137 18.44 7.03 1.85
C LEU A 137 18.27 7.94 0.63
N SER A 138 18.19 9.26 0.84
CA SER A 138 18.25 10.26 -0.23
C SER A 138 19.68 10.60 -0.69
N GLY A 139 20.71 9.92 -0.18
CA GLY A 139 22.09 10.04 -0.69
C GLY A 139 22.91 11.18 -0.09
N TYR A 140 22.49 11.81 1.01
CA TYR A 140 23.26 12.87 1.64
C TYR A 140 24.52 12.33 2.34
N LEU A 141 25.70 12.80 1.92
CA LEU A 141 27.00 12.34 2.44
C LEU A 141 27.19 12.60 3.95
N SER A 142 26.55 13.64 4.51
CA SER A 142 26.56 13.93 5.95
C SER A 142 25.95 12.79 6.77
N ASN A 143 24.79 12.30 6.33
CA ASN A 143 24.03 11.24 6.99
C ASN A 143 24.56 9.85 6.67
N LEU A 144 25.31 9.73 5.57
CA LEU A 144 26.07 8.52 5.29
C LEU A 144 27.17 8.28 6.33
N LYS A 145 27.87 9.35 6.75
CA LYS A 145 28.92 9.31 7.78
C LYS A 145 28.37 9.30 9.21
N SER A 146 27.26 10.01 9.43
CA SER A 146 26.64 10.19 10.75
C SER A 146 25.11 10.02 10.67
N PRO A 147 24.60 8.78 10.74
CA PRO A 147 23.16 8.50 10.67
C PRO A 147 22.39 9.03 11.90
N VAL A 148 21.08 9.27 11.74
CA VAL A 148 20.21 9.79 12.81
C VAL A 148 20.03 8.83 13.99
N ASN A 149 19.72 9.40 15.16
CA ASN A 149 19.50 8.62 16.39
C ASN A 149 18.28 7.64 16.33
N ALA A 150 17.37 7.82 15.37
CA ALA A 150 16.23 6.94 15.20
C ALA A 150 16.62 5.51 14.75
N CYS A 151 17.76 5.36 14.07
CA CYS A 151 18.28 4.06 13.62
C CYS A 151 18.77 3.14 14.76
N TYR A 152 18.83 3.59 16.01
CA TYR A 152 19.37 2.80 17.13
C TYR A 152 18.58 1.48 17.31
N PRO A 153 19.24 0.32 17.51
CA PRO A 153 20.69 0.11 17.67
C PRO A 153 21.48 -0.11 16.37
N TYR A 154 20.83 -0.10 15.21
CA TYR A 154 21.43 -0.41 13.90
C TYR A 154 22.03 0.82 13.21
N GLN A 155 22.77 1.64 13.97
CA GLN A 155 23.44 2.83 13.44
C GLN A 155 24.89 2.59 13.10
N TYR A 156 25.59 1.93 14.01
CA TYR A 156 27.04 1.74 13.95
C TYR A 156 27.37 0.29 14.27
N ASP A 157 28.44 -0.19 13.64
CA ASP A 157 29.09 -1.45 13.99
C ASP A 157 29.92 -1.32 15.28
N GLU A 158 30.43 -2.43 15.80
CA GLU A 158 31.31 -2.49 16.98
C GLU A 158 32.56 -1.61 16.84
N LYS A 159 33.01 -1.36 15.61
CA LYS A 159 34.14 -0.49 15.27
C LYS A 159 33.75 0.99 15.11
N ASN A 160 32.52 1.36 15.45
CA ASN A 160 31.97 2.71 15.28
C ASN A 160 31.86 3.17 13.81
N THR A 161 31.82 2.24 12.85
CA THR A 161 31.56 2.50 11.43
C THR A 161 30.05 2.53 11.17
N PRO A 162 29.49 3.54 10.49
CA PRO A 162 28.06 3.64 10.27
C PRO A 162 27.55 2.56 9.32
N TYR A 163 26.35 2.02 9.59
CA TYR A 163 25.67 1.12 8.68
C TYR A 163 25.01 1.89 7.53
N ALA A 164 25.15 1.39 6.31
CA ALA A 164 24.43 1.90 5.15
C ALA A 164 23.75 0.74 4.40
N PRO A 165 22.40 0.70 4.38
CA PRO A 165 21.44 1.57 5.09
C PRO A 165 21.35 1.28 6.61
N CYS A 166 21.13 2.30 7.44
CA CYS A 166 20.92 2.12 8.87
C CYS A 166 19.47 1.74 9.21
N GLY A 167 19.28 1.16 10.40
CA GLY A 167 17.96 0.96 11.00
C GLY A 167 17.36 -0.45 10.86
N ALA A 168 16.38 -0.75 11.71
CA ALA A 168 15.75 -2.06 11.81
C ALA A 168 14.98 -2.45 10.55
N VAL A 169 14.38 -1.47 9.86
CA VAL A 169 13.64 -1.71 8.61
C VAL A 169 14.59 -2.29 7.58
N ALA A 170 15.72 -1.63 7.32
CA ALA A 170 16.65 -2.08 6.31
C ALA A 170 17.37 -3.38 6.72
N ASN A 171 17.80 -3.49 7.98
CA ASN A 171 18.50 -4.69 8.46
C ASN A 171 17.69 -5.98 8.25
N SER A 172 16.36 -5.93 8.40
CA SER A 172 15.49 -7.11 8.26
C SER A 172 14.94 -7.33 6.84
N MET A 173 15.62 -6.82 5.80
CA MET A 173 15.24 -6.98 4.40
C MET A 173 14.99 -8.43 4.00
N PHE A 174 13.88 -8.65 3.30
CA PHE A 174 13.53 -9.94 2.72
C PHE A 174 14.57 -10.38 1.68
N ASN A 175 15.05 -11.62 1.77
CA ASN A 175 16.19 -12.09 0.99
C ASN A 175 16.02 -13.48 0.35
N ASP A 176 14.80 -14.06 0.33
CA ASP A 176 14.57 -15.26 -0.48
C ASP A 176 14.61 -14.92 -1.97
N VAL A 177 15.10 -15.84 -2.79
CA VAL A 177 15.19 -15.68 -4.24
C VAL A 177 14.33 -16.74 -4.92
N PHE A 178 13.56 -16.31 -5.92
CA PHE A 178 12.65 -17.18 -6.66
C PHE A 178 13.06 -17.33 -8.12
N LYS A 179 12.98 -18.56 -8.65
CA LYS A 179 13.08 -18.87 -10.07
C LYS A 179 11.86 -19.67 -10.50
N LEU A 180 11.17 -19.19 -11.53
CA LEU A 180 9.96 -19.81 -12.06
C LEU A 180 10.23 -20.39 -13.44
N SER A 181 9.77 -21.60 -13.68
CA SER A 181 9.86 -22.25 -14.99
C SER A 181 8.54 -22.87 -15.39
N TYR A 182 8.22 -22.81 -16.68
CA TYR A 182 6.99 -23.34 -17.27
C TYR A 182 7.30 -24.58 -18.12
N TYR A 183 6.50 -25.63 -17.99
CA TYR A 183 6.70 -26.88 -18.72
C TYR A 183 6.09 -26.81 -20.12
N VAL A 184 6.93 -26.93 -21.15
CA VAL A 184 6.53 -26.89 -22.57
C VAL A 184 7.25 -28.00 -23.34
N ASN A 185 6.50 -28.82 -24.07
CA ASN A 185 7.03 -29.82 -25.02
C ASN A 185 8.13 -30.74 -24.45
N GLY A 186 8.02 -31.14 -23.18
CA GLY A 186 8.99 -32.04 -22.54
C GLY A 186 10.16 -31.35 -21.84
N ASN A 187 10.22 -30.02 -21.83
CA ASN A 187 11.27 -29.26 -21.14
C ASN A 187 10.71 -28.08 -20.32
N TYR A 188 11.44 -27.66 -19.30
CA TYR A 188 11.14 -26.46 -18.53
C TYR A 188 11.81 -25.23 -19.16
N THR A 189 11.00 -24.25 -19.54
CA THR A 189 11.45 -22.93 -20.01
C THR A 189 11.33 -21.91 -18.90
N GLU A 190 12.36 -21.11 -18.66
CA GLU A 190 12.34 -20.09 -17.61
C GLU A 190 11.32 -18.99 -17.92
N VAL A 191 10.54 -18.61 -16.91
CA VAL A 191 9.61 -17.47 -17.00
C VAL A 191 10.40 -16.21 -16.65
N PRO A 192 10.50 -15.21 -17.55
CA PRO A 192 11.24 -13.99 -17.29
C PRO A 192 10.54 -13.20 -16.18
N LEU A 193 11.22 -13.08 -15.05
CA LEU A 193 10.76 -12.32 -13.89
C LEU A 193 11.40 -10.93 -13.91
N THR A 194 10.64 -9.91 -14.31
CA THR A 194 11.16 -8.54 -14.39
C THR A 194 11.15 -7.86 -13.02
N GLY A 195 12.31 -7.42 -12.56
CA GLY A 195 12.50 -6.67 -11.29
C GLY A 195 12.53 -5.14 -11.44
N LYS A 196 12.25 -4.62 -12.63
CA LYS A 196 12.13 -3.19 -12.91
C LYS A 196 10.66 -2.77 -12.92
N GLY A 197 10.38 -1.53 -12.50
CA GLY A 197 9.04 -0.97 -12.44
C GLY A 197 8.13 -1.67 -11.43
N ILE A 198 8.69 -2.18 -10.33
CA ILE A 198 7.99 -2.71 -9.16
C ILE A 198 7.86 -1.65 -8.04
N ALA A 199 8.79 -0.69 -7.99
CA ALA A 199 8.73 0.45 -7.10
C ALA A 199 7.86 1.57 -7.67
N TRP A 200 7.37 2.44 -6.78
CA TRP A 200 6.64 3.64 -7.20
C TRP A 200 7.60 4.64 -7.83
N TRP A 201 7.13 5.33 -8.88
CA TRP A 201 7.94 6.30 -9.60
C TRP A 201 8.54 7.38 -8.70
N THR A 202 7.78 7.88 -7.72
CA THR A 202 8.26 8.88 -6.75
C THR A 202 9.31 8.32 -5.81
N ASP A 203 9.20 7.04 -5.44
CA ASP A 203 10.19 6.43 -4.55
C ASP A 203 11.51 6.26 -5.31
N TYR A 204 11.45 5.74 -6.54
CA TYR A 204 12.63 5.48 -7.37
C TYR A 204 13.32 6.75 -7.89
N ASN A 205 12.58 7.79 -8.30
CA ASN A 205 13.18 8.96 -8.97
C ASN A 205 13.39 10.18 -8.06
N ILE A 206 12.74 10.23 -6.89
CA ILE A 206 12.77 11.43 -6.02
C ILE A 206 13.25 11.08 -4.62
N LYS A 207 12.65 10.07 -3.98
CA LYS A 207 12.86 9.81 -2.56
C LYS A 207 14.18 9.12 -2.26
N PHE A 208 14.51 8.08 -3.02
CA PHE A 208 15.73 7.29 -2.86
C PHE A 208 16.74 7.71 -3.91
N SER A 209 17.97 7.98 -3.49
CA SER A 209 19.06 8.39 -4.38
C SER A 209 20.38 7.85 -3.86
N ASN A 210 21.25 7.45 -4.78
CA ASN A 210 22.60 7.05 -4.44
C ASN A 210 23.46 8.28 -4.10
N PRO A 211 24.38 8.19 -3.13
CA PRO A 211 25.31 9.27 -2.82
C PRO A 211 26.27 9.52 -3.99
N THR A 212 26.54 10.79 -4.26
CA THR A 212 27.49 11.23 -5.30
C THR A 212 28.61 12.04 -4.66
N GLU A 213 29.86 11.62 -4.88
CA GLU A 213 31.05 12.36 -4.47
C GLU A 213 31.96 12.52 -5.69
N ASP A 214 32.52 13.72 -5.88
CA ASP A 214 33.36 14.02 -7.03
C ASP A 214 34.58 13.07 -7.08
N ASN A 215 34.85 12.51 -8.26
CA ASN A 215 35.97 11.59 -8.54
C ASN A 215 35.92 10.20 -7.88
N LYS A 216 34.79 9.76 -7.31
CA LYS A 216 34.64 8.40 -6.76
C LYS A 216 33.54 7.61 -7.45
N THR A 217 33.74 6.30 -7.58
CA THR A 217 32.67 5.36 -7.96
C THR A 217 31.72 5.13 -6.78
N LEU A 218 30.48 4.73 -7.06
CA LEU A 218 29.49 4.40 -6.02
C LEU A 218 30.04 3.43 -4.97
N THR A 219 30.76 2.41 -5.43
CA THR A 219 31.36 1.39 -4.56
C THR A 219 32.40 1.99 -3.63
N ALA A 220 33.28 2.87 -4.13
CA ALA A 220 34.31 3.52 -3.34
C ALA A 220 33.71 4.46 -2.29
N VAL A 221 32.63 5.20 -2.63
CA VAL A 221 31.94 6.07 -1.67
C VAL A 221 31.47 5.27 -0.47
N PHE A 222 30.83 4.12 -0.68
CA PHE A 222 30.31 3.31 0.41
C PHE A 222 31.39 2.50 1.15
N GLU A 223 32.34 1.89 0.44
CA GLU A 223 33.37 1.03 1.04
C GLU A 223 34.32 1.82 1.97
N ASP A 224 34.61 3.08 1.63
CA ASP A 224 35.43 3.96 2.46
C ASP A 224 34.71 4.42 3.74
N THR A 225 33.38 4.52 3.71
CA THR A 225 32.61 5.27 4.73
C THR A 225 31.69 4.42 5.57
N THR A 226 31.27 3.25 5.11
CA THR A 226 30.13 2.52 5.68
C THR A 226 30.34 1.01 5.74
N GLN A 227 29.54 0.37 6.59
CA GLN A 227 29.47 -1.08 6.73
C GLN A 227 28.08 -1.59 6.30
N LYS A 228 28.01 -2.83 5.81
CA LYS A 228 26.73 -3.50 5.52
C LYS A 228 25.95 -3.78 6.81
N PRO A 229 24.60 -3.77 6.79
CA PRO A 229 23.81 -4.15 7.95
C PRO A 229 24.13 -5.58 8.45
N PRO A 230 23.96 -5.86 9.75
CA PRO A 230 24.35 -7.14 10.35
C PRO A 230 23.77 -8.38 9.65
N GLN A 231 22.49 -8.35 9.28
CA GLN A 231 21.79 -9.49 8.69
C GLN A 231 21.92 -9.59 7.16
N TRP A 232 22.63 -8.65 6.53
CA TRP A 232 22.81 -8.66 5.08
C TRP A 232 23.97 -9.56 4.68
N ALA A 233 23.79 -10.39 3.65
CA ALA A 233 24.87 -11.21 3.10
C ALA A 233 25.85 -10.36 2.27
N VAL A 234 25.31 -9.44 1.46
CA VAL A 234 26.04 -8.55 0.57
C VAL A 234 25.77 -7.08 0.93
N PRO A 235 26.71 -6.15 0.66
CA PRO A 235 26.48 -4.73 0.88
C PRO A 235 25.50 -4.11 -0.13
N VAL A 236 25.02 -2.90 0.15
CA VAL A 236 23.97 -2.23 -0.65
C VAL A 236 24.38 -1.93 -2.09
N TRP A 237 25.67 -1.73 -2.36
CA TRP A 237 26.21 -1.50 -3.71
C TRP A 237 26.49 -2.79 -4.50
N GLN A 238 26.10 -3.95 -3.99
CA GLN A 238 26.20 -5.26 -4.66
C GLN A 238 24.85 -6.01 -4.67
N LEU A 239 23.73 -5.28 -4.59
CA LEU A 239 22.39 -5.89 -4.60
C LEU A 239 21.98 -6.40 -5.98
N SER A 240 22.54 -5.82 -7.04
CA SER A 240 22.21 -6.15 -8.43
C SER A 240 23.43 -5.88 -9.32
N ASP A 241 23.58 -6.67 -10.38
CA ASP A 241 24.58 -6.45 -11.42
C ASP A 241 24.22 -5.27 -12.35
N ASP A 242 22.94 -4.89 -12.38
CA ASP A 242 22.47 -3.75 -13.16
C ASP A 242 22.75 -2.43 -12.43
N ALA A 243 23.62 -1.60 -13.00
CA ALA A 243 23.98 -0.29 -12.46
C ALA A 243 22.79 0.65 -12.25
N THR A 244 21.71 0.51 -13.01
CA THR A 244 20.49 1.32 -12.86
C THR A 244 19.64 0.88 -11.66
N ASN A 245 19.82 -0.35 -11.17
CA ASN A 245 19.00 -0.95 -10.12
C ASN A 245 19.87 -1.40 -8.92
N ASN A 246 20.85 -0.60 -8.54
CA ASN A 246 21.83 -0.93 -7.50
C ASN A 246 22.02 0.22 -6.49
N GLY A 247 22.45 -0.07 -5.27
CA GLY A 247 22.51 0.91 -4.18
C GLY A 247 21.13 1.16 -3.55
N PHE A 248 20.89 2.39 -3.07
CA PHE A 248 19.62 2.78 -2.46
C PHE A 248 18.46 2.85 -3.47
N VAL A 249 18.77 2.94 -4.77
CA VAL A 249 17.74 2.93 -5.83
C VAL A 249 17.31 1.53 -6.25
N ASN A 250 17.88 0.47 -5.64
CA ASN A 250 17.45 -0.89 -5.91
C ASN A 250 15.95 -1.08 -5.60
N GLU A 251 15.16 -1.51 -6.58
CA GLU A 251 13.71 -1.53 -6.46
C GLU A 251 13.20 -2.55 -5.44
N ASP A 252 13.88 -3.69 -5.27
CA ASP A 252 13.54 -4.67 -4.21
C ASP A 252 13.73 -4.05 -2.82
N PHE A 253 14.82 -3.32 -2.63
CA PHE A 253 15.09 -2.57 -1.42
C PHE A 253 14.04 -1.47 -1.19
N ILE A 254 13.69 -0.68 -2.21
CA ILE A 254 12.66 0.37 -2.10
C ILE A 254 11.31 -0.23 -1.71
N VAL A 255 10.89 -1.32 -2.37
CA VAL A 255 9.63 -2.02 -2.06
C VAL A 255 9.63 -2.49 -0.60
N TRP A 256 10.76 -3.00 -0.11
CA TRP A 256 10.89 -3.41 1.29
C TRP A 256 10.77 -2.21 2.26
N MET A 257 11.49 -1.12 1.99
CA MET A 257 11.56 0.08 2.85
C MET A 257 10.22 0.80 3.00
N ARG A 258 9.27 0.56 2.09
CA ARG A 258 7.88 0.98 2.26
C ARG A 258 7.15 0.08 3.27
N THR A 259 7.13 0.48 4.52
CA THR A 259 6.52 -0.27 5.63
C THR A 259 5.02 -0.52 5.43
N ALA A 260 4.57 -1.75 5.66
CA ALA A 260 3.17 -2.13 5.59
C ALA A 260 2.38 -1.69 6.85
N ALA A 261 1.09 -1.42 6.67
CA ALA A 261 0.20 -0.99 7.76
C ALA A 261 -0.31 -2.14 8.64
N LEU A 262 -0.29 -3.38 8.12
CA LEU A 262 -0.83 -4.58 8.77
C LEU A 262 0.28 -5.62 8.98
N PRO A 263 0.14 -6.52 9.97
CA PRO A 263 1.13 -7.57 10.25
C PRO A 263 1.14 -8.71 9.23
N SER A 264 0.10 -8.81 8.41
CA SER A 264 0.07 -9.65 7.23
C SER A 264 0.01 -8.75 6.01
N PHE A 265 1.02 -8.84 5.15
CA PHE A 265 1.16 -7.95 4.01
C PHE A 265 1.80 -8.67 2.84
N ARG A 266 1.51 -8.14 1.65
CA ARG A 266 2.12 -8.56 0.39
C ARG A 266 3.03 -7.46 -0.12
N LYS A 267 4.16 -7.84 -0.71
CA LYS A 267 5.08 -6.93 -1.39
C LYS A 267 5.33 -7.46 -2.80
N LEU A 268 5.33 -6.54 -3.76
CA LEU A 268 5.55 -6.89 -5.16
C LEU A 268 7.00 -7.36 -5.31
N TYR A 269 7.18 -8.56 -5.83
CA TYR A 269 8.50 -9.10 -6.14
C TYR A 269 8.82 -8.84 -7.60
N ARG A 270 8.02 -9.39 -8.52
CA ARG A 270 8.34 -9.36 -9.96
C ARG A 270 7.09 -9.15 -10.81
N ARG A 271 7.29 -8.57 -11.99
CA ARG A 271 6.28 -8.47 -13.06
C ARG A 271 6.56 -9.52 -14.12
N ILE A 272 5.51 -10.17 -14.59
CA ILE A 272 5.56 -11.15 -15.67
C ILE A 272 4.83 -10.54 -16.86
N GLU A 273 5.61 -9.91 -17.73
CA GLU A 273 5.10 -9.15 -18.88
C GLU A 273 6.05 -9.20 -20.08
N SER A 274 7.00 -10.12 -20.08
CA SER A 274 8.08 -10.19 -21.08
C SER A 274 8.18 -11.58 -21.70
N GLY A 275 8.82 -11.65 -22.89
CA GLY A 275 9.00 -12.90 -23.63
C GLY A 275 7.67 -13.53 -24.06
N ASN A 276 7.56 -14.85 -23.90
CA ASN A 276 6.35 -15.61 -24.29
C ASN A 276 5.18 -15.47 -23.31
N PHE A 277 5.32 -14.62 -22.28
CA PHE A 277 4.34 -14.45 -21.20
C PHE A 277 3.76 -13.03 -21.13
N THR A 278 3.83 -12.28 -22.23
CA THR A 278 3.24 -10.92 -22.35
C THR A 278 1.73 -10.94 -22.17
N GLU A 279 1.05 -11.95 -22.70
CA GLU A 279 -0.40 -12.14 -22.57
C GLU A 279 -0.81 -12.76 -21.22
N GLY A 280 0.18 -13.12 -20.39
CA GLY A 280 0.02 -13.66 -19.05
C GLY A 280 0.53 -15.10 -18.90
N LEU A 281 0.03 -15.80 -17.88
CA LEU A 281 0.45 -17.17 -17.57
C LEU A 281 -0.57 -18.19 -18.12
N PRO A 282 -0.16 -19.07 -19.07
CA PRO A 282 -1.01 -20.13 -19.57
C PRO A 282 -1.29 -21.21 -18.51
N VAL A 283 -2.36 -21.97 -18.72
CA VAL A 283 -2.70 -23.19 -17.98
C VAL A 283 -1.59 -24.22 -18.19
N GLY A 284 -1.19 -24.88 -17.12
CA GLY A 284 -0.19 -25.94 -17.19
C GLY A 284 0.70 -26.01 -15.97
N GLN A 285 1.71 -26.89 -16.07
CA GLN A 285 2.62 -27.19 -14.98
C GLN A 285 3.76 -26.18 -14.91
N TYR A 286 3.99 -25.66 -13.71
CA TYR A 286 5.10 -24.78 -13.38
C TYR A 286 5.98 -25.45 -12.33
N PHE A 287 7.26 -25.12 -12.39
CA PHE A 287 8.28 -25.51 -11.43
C PHE A 287 8.82 -24.24 -10.77
N LEU A 288 8.81 -24.22 -9.44
CA LEU A 288 9.29 -23.10 -8.66
C LEU A 288 10.47 -23.56 -7.81
N GLN A 289 11.59 -22.86 -7.95
CA GLN A 289 12.77 -23.01 -7.13
C GLN A 289 12.92 -21.78 -6.22
N ILE A 290 13.17 -22.04 -4.95
CA ILE A 290 13.25 -21.05 -3.88
C ILE A 290 14.59 -21.22 -3.16
N ASP A 291 15.41 -20.19 -3.17
CA ASP A 291 16.55 -20.10 -2.28
C ASP A 291 16.06 -19.58 -0.92
N TYR A 292 15.84 -20.49 0.02
CA TYR A 292 15.20 -20.23 1.31
C TYR A 292 16.23 -19.70 2.32
N LYS A 293 16.20 -18.39 2.55
CA LYS A 293 17.15 -17.65 3.41
C LYS A 293 16.49 -16.91 4.56
N TYR A 294 15.23 -16.48 4.41
CA TYR A 294 14.54 -15.61 5.36
C TYR A 294 13.82 -16.42 6.46
N PRO A 295 14.27 -16.35 7.73
CA PRO A 295 13.67 -17.09 8.83
C PRO A 295 12.39 -16.42 9.33
N VAL A 296 11.29 -17.18 9.42
CA VAL A 296 10.02 -16.67 9.99
C VAL A 296 9.49 -17.48 11.18
N LEU A 297 10.00 -18.68 11.39
CA LEU A 297 9.48 -19.61 12.40
C LEU A 297 9.75 -19.14 13.83
N SER A 298 10.84 -18.39 14.05
CA SER A 298 11.20 -17.85 15.36
C SER A 298 10.15 -16.92 15.97
N PHE A 299 9.31 -16.30 15.13
CA PHE A 299 8.21 -15.44 15.54
C PHE A 299 6.85 -15.97 15.06
N ASN A 300 6.75 -17.28 14.76
CA ASN A 300 5.51 -17.91 14.27
C ASN A 300 4.91 -17.19 13.04
N GLY A 301 5.78 -16.70 12.16
CA GLY A 301 5.40 -16.11 10.88
C GLY A 301 5.21 -17.15 9.80
N ARG A 302 4.53 -16.76 8.71
CA ARG A 302 4.39 -17.56 7.49
C ARG A 302 4.85 -16.79 6.27
N LYS A 303 5.24 -17.55 5.26
CA LYS A 303 5.62 -17.06 3.94
C LYS A 303 4.77 -17.71 2.87
N LYS A 304 4.18 -16.89 2.02
CA LYS A 304 3.51 -17.37 0.79
C LYS A 304 4.03 -16.64 -0.42
N ILE A 305 3.92 -17.30 -1.56
CA ILE A 305 4.07 -16.68 -2.88
C ILE A 305 2.68 -16.54 -3.45
N VAL A 306 2.39 -15.38 -4.02
CA VAL A 306 1.09 -15.07 -4.59
C VAL A 306 1.28 -14.61 -6.02
N PHE A 307 0.58 -15.24 -6.97
CA PHE A 307 0.45 -14.74 -8.32
C PHE A 307 -0.95 -14.17 -8.48
N SER A 308 -1.05 -12.93 -8.96
CA SER A 308 -2.34 -12.26 -9.16
C SER A 308 -2.34 -11.49 -10.46
N SER A 309 -3.46 -11.55 -11.19
CA SER A 309 -3.78 -10.48 -12.14
C SER A 309 -4.27 -9.25 -11.36
N VAL A 310 -4.27 -8.08 -12.01
CA VAL A 310 -4.82 -6.85 -11.41
C VAL A 310 -5.92 -6.29 -12.30
N SER A 311 -6.91 -5.69 -11.67
CA SER A 311 -7.88 -4.83 -12.34
C SER A 311 -7.48 -3.37 -12.18
N TRP A 312 -8.24 -2.46 -12.78
CA TRP A 312 -8.11 -1.02 -12.57
C TRP A 312 -8.22 -0.60 -11.08
N MET A 313 -8.82 -1.44 -10.23
CA MET A 313 -8.97 -1.20 -8.78
C MET A 313 -7.86 -1.86 -7.95
N GLY A 314 -6.88 -2.52 -8.58
CA GLY A 314 -5.87 -3.31 -7.91
C GLY A 314 -6.22 -4.80 -7.85
N GLY A 315 -5.81 -5.45 -6.76
CA GLY A 315 -5.94 -6.90 -6.56
C GLY A 315 -7.33 -7.36 -6.10
N LYS A 316 -7.46 -8.67 -5.87
CA LYS A 316 -8.70 -9.31 -5.44
C LYS A 316 -9.09 -8.88 -4.02
N ASN A 317 -10.13 -8.07 -3.90
CA ASN A 317 -10.72 -7.69 -2.63
C ASN A 317 -12.22 -7.36 -2.80
N PRO A 318 -13.15 -8.27 -2.44
CA PRO A 318 -14.57 -8.05 -2.66
C PRO A 318 -15.21 -7.12 -1.61
N PHE A 319 -14.48 -6.73 -0.56
CA PHE A 319 -15.02 -5.96 0.57
C PHE A 319 -15.71 -4.67 0.14
N LEU A 320 -15.09 -3.90 -0.75
CA LEU A 320 -15.65 -2.63 -1.19
C LEU A 320 -16.99 -2.83 -1.92
N GLY A 321 -17.07 -3.83 -2.81
CA GLY A 321 -18.33 -4.18 -3.49
C GLY A 321 -19.42 -4.61 -2.51
N ILE A 322 -19.08 -5.47 -1.55
CA ILE A 322 -19.99 -5.91 -0.49
C ILE A 322 -20.48 -4.72 0.35
N ALA A 323 -19.58 -3.82 0.76
CA ALA A 323 -19.94 -2.65 1.56
C ALA A 323 -20.94 -1.75 0.81
N TYR A 324 -20.71 -1.46 -0.47
CA TYR A 324 -21.63 -0.68 -1.29
C TYR A 324 -23.01 -1.34 -1.44
N ILE A 325 -23.05 -2.66 -1.65
CA ILE A 325 -24.32 -3.40 -1.70
C ILE A 325 -25.05 -3.30 -0.36
N VAL A 326 -24.37 -3.54 0.77
CA VAL A 326 -24.97 -3.48 2.11
C VAL A 326 -25.52 -2.09 2.42
N PHE A 327 -24.72 -1.03 2.24
CA PHE A 327 -25.18 0.34 2.49
C PHE A 327 -26.29 0.76 1.53
N GLY A 328 -26.20 0.37 0.25
CA GLY A 328 -27.24 0.62 -0.73
C GLY A 328 -28.56 -0.06 -0.37
N SER A 329 -28.52 -1.33 0.07
CA SER A 329 -29.70 -2.07 0.55
C SER A 329 -30.29 -1.45 1.82
N LEU A 330 -29.46 -1.00 2.76
CA LEU A 330 -29.92 -0.28 3.94
C LEU A 330 -30.61 1.05 3.57
N CYS A 331 -30.06 1.81 2.62
CA CYS A 331 -30.69 3.03 2.12
C CYS A 331 -32.08 2.77 1.50
N VAL A 332 -32.21 1.73 0.68
CA VAL A 332 -33.52 1.34 0.11
C VAL A 332 -34.48 0.89 1.22
N PHE A 333 -34.02 0.08 2.17
CA PHE A 333 -34.83 -0.38 3.30
C PHE A 333 -35.37 0.78 4.14
N PHE A 334 -34.50 1.71 4.56
CA PHE A 334 -34.92 2.89 5.32
C PHE A 334 -35.78 3.84 4.47
N GLY A 335 -35.53 3.95 3.16
CA GLY A 335 -36.39 4.68 2.23
C GLY A 335 -37.81 4.12 2.18
N ILE A 336 -37.97 2.79 2.12
CA ILE A 336 -39.28 2.12 2.17
C ILE A 336 -39.95 2.36 3.53
N LEU A 337 -39.22 2.23 4.63
CA LEU A 337 -39.76 2.46 5.97
C LEU A 337 -40.26 3.90 6.14
N MET A 338 -39.46 4.90 5.73
CA MET A 338 -39.86 6.30 5.75
C MET A 338 -41.06 6.56 4.84
N LEU A 339 -41.14 5.90 3.68
CA LEU A 339 -42.28 6.03 2.77
C LEU A 339 -43.57 5.50 3.42
N ILE A 340 -43.51 4.34 4.08
CA ILE A 340 -44.66 3.79 4.82
C ILE A 340 -45.12 4.75 5.92
N VAL A 341 -44.18 5.30 6.70
CA VAL A 341 -44.50 6.27 7.76
C VAL A 341 -45.14 7.53 7.18
N PHE A 342 -44.57 8.06 6.09
CA PHE A 342 -45.07 9.26 5.41
C PHE A 342 -46.49 9.08 4.86
N LEU A 343 -46.77 7.93 4.23
CA LEU A 343 -48.11 7.61 3.74
C LEU A 343 -49.11 7.48 4.90
N LYS A 344 -48.69 6.90 6.03
CA LYS A 344 -49.55 6.77 7.22
C LYS A 344 -49.90 8.13 7.83
N THR A 345 -48.92 9.04 7.98
CA THR A 345 -49.19 10.39 8.53
C THR A 345 -50.05 11.23 7.59
N GLN A 346 -49.90 11.10 6.27
CA GLN A 346 -50.81 11.77 5.33
C GLN A 346 -52.24 11.24 5.43
N GLY A 347 -52.42 9.92 5.57
CA GLY A 347 -53.74 9.29 5.77
C GLY A 347 -54.48 9.83 6.99
N THR A 348 -53.83 9.86 8.16
CA THR A 348 -54.43 10.38 9.40
C THR A 348 -54.82 11.85 9.29
N THR A 349 -54.00 12.66 8.62
CA THR A 349 -54.31 14.09 8.43
C THR A 349 -55.56 14.31 7.57
N ASN A 350 -55.85 13.41 6.63
CA ASN A 350 -57.04 13.48 5.78
C ASN A 350 -58.30 12.92 6.45
N ASP A 351 -58.16 12.03 7.44
CA ASP A 351 -59.29 11.49 8.21
C ASP A 351 -59.73 12.44 9.35
N ASP A 352 -58.85 13.36 9.79
CA ASP A 352 -59.11 14.36 10.83
C ASP A 352 -59.65 15.72 10.28
N MET A 353 -59.83 15.85 8.96
CA MET A 353 -60.47 16.99 8.28
C MET A 353 -61.85 16.62 7.74
#